data_AF-A0AA39GL32-F1
#
_entry.id   AF-A0AA39GL32-F1
#
_cell.length_a   1.000
_cell.length_b   1.000
_cell.length_c   1.000
_cell.angle_alpha   90.00
_cell.angle_beta   90.00
_cell.angle_gamma   90.00
#
_symmetry.space_group_name_H-M   'P 1'
#
loop_
_entity.id
_entity.type
_entity.pdbx_description
1 polymer ?
#
loop_
_entity_poly.entity_id
_entity_poly.type
_entity_poly.pdbx_seq_one_letter_code
_entity_poly.pdbx_strand_id
1 'polypeptide(L)'
;MSPIALLHSQYLRATQLEVDLDASRRHFDWEHRRSSMSRLIAVALYHRDHFSQGSARRAFGPGAYHWAIVVMSPEGEAGDRRVFDATDASNIDPTTFRLINPAMDWWFRAQETEDPSLAAKLMGHLIIGEVPLDVPMDELKHFFAKVPLPVKDSDPQENSVTWVAKAIQALQRQGWVPELDLEQLKSSAVAYADERLRSEPRELDIKHFTDLQRASTQQTSLS
;
A
#
# COMPACT_ATOMS: atom_id res chain seq x y z
N MET A 1 -29.24 57.16 8.25
CA MET A 1 -29.26 55.70 8.43
C MET A 1 -29.75 55.41 9.84
N SER A 2 -30.72 54.51 10.00
CA SER A 2 -31.33 54.24 11.32
C SER A 2 -30.34 53.52 12.25
N PRO A 3 -30.22 53.89 13.54
CA PRO A 3 -29.34 53.23 14.50
C PRO A 3 -29.57 51.72 14.63
N ILE A 4 -30.81 51.28 14.42
CA ILE A 4 -31.23 49.88 14.50
C ILE A 4 -30.66 49.05 13.34
N ALA A 5 -30.57 49.63 12.13
CA ALA A 5 -30.02 48.94 10.96
C ALA A 5 -28.50 48.72 11.07
N LEU A 6 -27.80 49.63 11.76
CA LEU A 6 -26.36 49.51 11.99
C LEU A 6 -26.03 48.41 13.01
N LEU A 7 -26.81 48.31 14.08
CA LEU A 7 -26.67 47.28 15.11
C LEU A 7 -26.97 45.87 14.56
N HIS A 8 -28.01 45.73 13.74
CA HIS A 8 -28.36 44.44 13.14
C HIS A 8 -27.28 43.95 12.13
N SER A 9 -26.66 44.87 11.39
CA SER A 9 -25.56 44.55 10.47
C SER A 9 -24.27 44.16 11.20
N GLN A 10 -23.98 44.78 12.34
CA GLN A 10 -22.82 44.43 13.17
C GLN A 10 -22.98 43.07 13.86
N TYR A 11 -24.19 42.76 14.33
CA TYR A 11 -24.49 41.46 14.95
C TYR A 11 -24.35 40.31 13.94
N LEU A 12 -24.91 40.47 12.73
CA LEU A 12 -24.80 39.46 11.67
C LEU A 12 -23.36 39.24 11.18
N ARG A 13 -22.54 40.30 11.15
CA ARG A 13 -21.10 40.17 10.83
C ARG A 13 -20.32 39.45 11.94
N ALA A 14 -20.62 39.71 13.21
CA ALA A 14 -19.97 39.05 14.33
C ALA A 14 -20.29 37.54 14.36
N THR A 15 -21.55 37.17 14.13
CA THR A 15 -21.96 35.76 14.07
C THR A 15 -21.37 35.03 12.87
N GLN A 16 -21.25 35.69 11.71
CA GLN A 16 -20.60 35.08 10.54
C GLN A 16 -19.10 34.87 10.77
N LEU A 17 -18.42 35.84 11.39
CA LEU A 17 -17.00 35.70 11.74
C LEU A 17 -16.75 34.58 12.76
N GLU A 18 -17.62 34.41 13.75
CA GLU A 18 -17.51 33.32 14.73
C GLU A 18 -17.75 31.94 14.08
N VAL A 19 -18.72 31.83 13.17
CA VAL A 19 -18.96 30.60 12.41
C VAL A 19 -17.79 30.27 11.48
N ASP A 20 -17.20 31.26 10.80
CA ASP A 20 -16.07 31.07 9.90
C ASP A 20 -14.76 30.76 10.66
N LEU A 21 -14.58 31.34 11.86
CA LEU A 21 -13.44 31.03 12.75
C LEU A 21 -13.57 29.65 13.39
N ASP A 22 -14.78 29.22 13.75
CA ASP A 22 -15.05 27.89 14.27
C ASP A 22 -14.96 26.83 13.15
N ALA A 23 -15.45 27.13 11.95
CA ALA A 23 -15.24 26.29 10.77
C ALA A 23 -13.77 26.19 10.39
N SER A 24 -12.99 27.28 10.47
CA SER A 24 -11.55 27.27 10.20
C SER A 24 -10.75 26.56 11.30
N ARG A 25 -11.15 26.65 12.57
CA ARG A 25 -10.55 25.89 13.68
C ARG A 25 -10.83 24.41 13.56
N ARG A 26 -12.06 24.03 13.18
CA ARG A 26 -12.42 22.64 12.88
C ARG A 26 -11.73 22.16 11.60
N HIS A 27 -11.52 23.03 10.61
CA HIS A 27 -10.81 22.73 9.36
C HIS A 27 -9.30 22.46 9.59
N PHE A 28 -8.69 23.28 10.44
CA PHE A 28 -7.26 23.20 10.77
C PHE A 28 -6.93 22.01 11.71
N ASP A 29 -7.88 21.62 12.58
CA ASP A 29 -7.73 20.49 13.53
C ASP A 29 -7.98 19.12 12.86
N TRP A 30 -8.72 19.02 11.74
CA TRP A 30 -8.91 17.74 11.03
C TRP A 30 -7.75 17.35 10.12
N GLU A 31 -7.03 18.32 9.53
CA GLU A 31 -5.82 18.06 8.73
C GLU A 31 -4.61 17.72 9.62
N HIS A 32 -4.53 18.28 10.84
CA HIS A 32 -3.44 17.99 11.78
C HIS A 32 -3.64 16.70 12.60
N ARG A 33 -4.89 16.29 12.88
CA ARG A 33 -5.17 15.00 13.57
C ARG A 33 -5.04 13.76 12.69
N ARG A 34 -4.99 13.92 11.37
CA ARG A 34 -4.89 12.81 10.41
C ARG A 34 -3.49 12.22 10.28
N SER A 35 -2.47 12.84 10.88
CA SER A 35 -1.08 12.44 10.63
C SER A 35 -0.37 11.67 11.76
N SER A 36 -1.04 11.31 12.87
CA SER A 36 -0.35 10.63 14.00
C SER A 36 -1.13 9.53 14.73
N MET A 37 -2.25 9.03 14.19
CA MET A 37 -3.11 8.04 14.89
C MET A 37 -3.28 6.71 14.14
N SER A 38 -2.76 6.61 12.92
CA SER A 38 -2.85 5.41 12.09
C SER A 38 -1.51 5.10 11.41
N ARG A 39 -1.29 3.83 11.13
CA ARG A 39 -0.25 3.33 10.23
C ARG A 39 -0.84 3.17 8.84
N LEU A 40 -0.04 3.46 7.83
CA LEU A 40 -0.39 3.25 6.43
C LEU A 40 -0.29 1.76 6.09
N ILE A 41 -1.23 1.28 5.28
CA ILE A 41 -1.19 -0.04 4.66
C ILE A 41 -0.90 0.17 3.17
N ALA A 42 0.14 -0.50 2.67
CA ALA A 42 0.57 -0.41 1.30
C ALA A 42 0.78 -1.78 0.66
N VAL A 43 0.63 -1.84 -0.66
CA VAL A 43 1.17 -2.92 -1.49
C VAL A 43 2.60 -2.54 -1.87
N ALA A 44 3.57 -3.37 -1.52
CA ALA A 44 4.95 -3.25 -1.99
C ALA A 44 5.20 -4.17 -3.19
N LEU A 45 5.94 -3.65 -4.17
CA LEU A 45 6.32 -4.36 -5.38
C LEU A 45 7.83 -4.53 -5.42
N TYR A 46 8.29 -5.76 -5.63
CA TYR A 46 9.70 -6.08 -5.72
C TYR A 46 10.02 -6.70 -7.08
N HIS A 47 11.16 -6.31 -7.64
CA HIS A 47 11.75 -6.91 -8.81
C HIS A 47 12.08 -8.40 -8.56
N ARG A 48 11.75 -9.28 -9.51
CA ARG A 48 12.05 -10.72 -9.50
C ARG A 48 13.09 -11.09 -10.55
N ASP A 49 14.11 -10.24 -10.69
CA ASP A 49 15.24 -10.45 -11.58
C ASP A 49 14.77 -10.72 -13.02
N HIS A 50 15.19 -11.84 -13.61
CA HIS A 50 14.82 -12.22 -14.97
C HIS A 50 13.30 -12.30 -15.20
N PHE A 51 12.48 -12.58 -14.18
CA PHE A 51 11.02 -12.66 -14.33
C PHE A 51 10.38 -11.29 -14.59
N SER A 52 10.99 -10.20 -14.11
CA SER A 52 10.47 -8.84 -14.30
C SER A 52 10.90 -8.22 -15.63
N GLN A 53 11.57 -8.97 -16.52
CA GLN A 53 12.17 -8.44 -17.75
C GLN A 53 11.67 -9.14 -19.01
N GLY A 54 11.70 -8.42 -20.13
CA GLY A 54 11.54 -8.98 -21.47
C GLY A 54 10.27 -9.81 -21.70
N SER A 55 10.44 -10.99 -22.29
CA SER A 55 9.34 -11.94 -22.55
C SER A 55 8.79 -12.56 -21.27
N ALA A 56 9.62 -12.78 -20.25
CA ALA A 56 9.20 -13.33 -18.97
C ALA A 56 8.21 -12.38 -18.27
N ARG A 57 8.49 -11.07 -18.23
CA ARG A 57 7.53 -10.06 -17.74
C ARG A 57 6.17 -10.27 -18.40
N ARG A 58 6.13 -10.36 -19.74
CA ARG A 58 4.86 -10.49 -20.49
C ARG A 58 4.13 -11.80 -20.17
N ALA A 59 4.86 -12.90 -20.02
CA ALA A 59 4.28 -14.21 -19.72
C ALA A 59 3.71 -14.29 -18.29
N PHE A 60 4.40 -13.72 -17.30
CA PHE A 60 4.00 -13.80 -15.90
C PHE A 60 3.04 -12.68 -15.45
N GLY A 61 2.87 -11.64 -16.27
CA GLY A 61 1.93 -10.54 -15.99
C GLY A 61 2.19 -9.94 -14.60
N PRO A 62 1.16 -9.82 -13.74
CA PRO A 62 1.34 -9.37 -12.35
C PRO A 62 2.35 -10.19 -11.54
N GLY A 63 2.45 -11.50 -11.78
CA GLY A 63 3.38 -12.41 -11.10
C GLY A 63 4.84 -12.26 -11.52
N ALA A 64 5.11 -11.38 -12.49
CA ALA A 64 6.47 -10.99 -12.87
C ALA A 64 7.17 -10.19 -11.76
N TYR A 65 6.42 -9.68 -10.77
CA TYR A 65 6.90 -9.00 -9.58
C TYR A 65 6.52 -9.80 -8.34
N HIS A 66 7.27 -9.62 -7.27
CA HIS A 66 6.87 -10.14 -5.96
C HIS A 66 6.06 -9.07 -5.23
N TRP A 67 4.95 -9.47 -4.64
CA TRP A 67 4.02 -8.58 -3.99
C TRP A 67 3.98 -8.87 -2.50
N ALA A 68 3.93 -7.82 -1.69
CA ALA A 68 3.78 -7.91 -0.24
C ALA A 68 2.82 -6.83 0.28
N ILE A 69 2.32 -7.02 1.49
CA ILE A 69 1.68 -5.96 2.27
C ILE A 69 2.71 -5.35 3.20
N VAL A 70 2.81 -4.02 3.21
CA VAL A 70 3.65 -3.27 4.13
C VAL A 70 2.75 -2.44 5.02
N VAL A 71 2.96 -2.53 6.33
CA VAL A 71 2.38 -1.62 7.30
C VAL A 71 3.50 -0.73 7.82
N MET A 72 3.32 0.59 7.75
CA MET A 72 4.36 1.54 8.12
C MET A 72 3.78 2.82 8.72
N SER A 73 4.52 3.47 9.61
CA SER A 73 4.15 4.81 10.09
C SER A 73 4.32 5.85 8.98
N PRO A 74 3.41 6.84 8.89
CA PRO A 74 3.47 7.88 7.87
C PRO A 74 4.75 8.74 7.98
N GLU A 75 5.34 8.80 9.17
CA GLU A 75 6.55 9.58 9.49
C GLU A 75 7.86 8.88 9.10
N GLY A 76 7.79 7.62 8.62
CA GLY A 76 8.94 6.93 8.03
C GLY A 76 10.01 6.45 9.01
N GLU A 77 9.72 6.41 10.32
CA GLU A 77 10.67 5.87 11.30
C GLU A 77 10.92 4.36 11.05
N ALA A 78 12.19 3.99 10.92
CA ALA A 78 12.62 2.66 10.47
C ALA A 78 12.20 1.49 11.38
N GLY A 79 11.72 1.76 12.60
CA GLY A 79 11.26 0.76 13.56
C GLY A 79 9.79 0.36 13.45
N ASP A 80 8.99 1.12 12.71
CA ASP A 80 7.53 0.95 12.66
C ASP A 80 7.02 0.31 11.37
N ARG A 81 7.95 -0.22 10.56
CA ARG A 81 7.64 -0.89 9.31
C ARG A 81 7.61 -2.40 9.50
N ARG A 82 6.57 -3.05 8.99
CA ARG A 82 6.49 -4.51 8.94
C ARG A 82 6.00 -4.96 7.56
N VAL A 83 6.72 -5.91 6.98
CA VAL A 83 6.39 -6.51 5.67
C VAL A 83 5.80 -7.88 5.88
N PHE A 84 4.70 -8.16 5.20
CA PHE A 84 3.96 -9.41 5.24
C PHE A 84 3.81 -9.98 3.83
N ASP A 85 4.24 -11.21 3.61
CA ASP A 85 4.14 -11.86 2.31
C ASP A 85 3.95 -13.37 2.39
N ALA A 86 3.48 -13.95 1.29
CA ALA A 86 3.60 -15.36 1.01
C ALA A 86 4.69 -15.56 -0.05
N THR A 87 5.63 -16.46 0.20
CA THR A 87 6.75 -16.73 -0.70
C THR A 87 7.03 -18.22 -0.80
N ASP A 88 7.51 -18.67 -1.95
CA ASP A 88 8.01 -20.01 -2.25
C ASP A 88 9.54 -20.02 -2.45
N ALA A 89 10.22 -18.90 -2.14
CA ALA A 89 11.61 -18.62 -2.50
C ALA A 89 12.62 -19.72 -2.09
N SER A 90 13.13 -20.46 -3.06
CA SER A 90 14.24 -21.39 -2.84
C SER A 90 15.58 -20.66 -2.97
N ASN A 91 16.40 -20.70 -1.91
CA ASN A 91 17.70 -20.04 -1.85
C ASN A 91 18.79 -21.04 -1.47
N ILE A 92 20.01 -20.83 -1.95
CA ILE A 92 21.17 -21.62 -1.52
C ILE A 92 21.67 -21.06 -0.19
N ASP A 93 21.74 -21.89 0.84
CA ASP A 93 22.42 -21.56 2.09
C ASP A 93 23.92 -21.37 1.79
N PRO A 94 24.50 -20.18 2.06
CA PRO A 94 25.89 -19.89 1.71
C PRO A 94 26.91 -20.67 2.57
N THR A 95 26.48 -21.22 3.71
CA THR A 95 27.31 -22.01 4.62
C THR A 95 27.26 -23.48 4.28
N THR A 96 26.05 -24.02 4.06
CA THR A 96 25.87 -25.46 3.82
C THR A 96 25.85 -25.82 2.33
N PHE A 97 25.74 -24.84 1.44
CA PHE A 97 25.56 -24.99 -0.01
C PHE A 97 24.35 -25.86 -0.39
N ARG A 98 23.37 -25.99 0.52
CA ARG A 98 22.13 -26.72 0.29
C ARG A 98 21.00 -25.75 -0.05
N LEU A 99 20.05 -26.23 -0.84
CA LEU A 99 18.82 -25.49 -1.08
C LEU A 99 17.97 -25.44 0.19
N ILE A 100 17.64 -24.23 0.60
CA ILE A 100 16.55 -23.93 1.53
C ILE A 100 15.26 -23.99 0.74
N ASN A 101 14.26 -24.69 1.29
CA ASN A 101 12.98 -24.95 0.65
C ASN A 101 13.10 -25.47 -0.81
N PRO A 102 13.75 -26.63 -1.03
CA PRO A 102 13.91 -27.20 -2.38
C PRO A 102 12.56 -27.60 -3.00
N ALA A 103 11.54 -27.82 -2.17
CA ALA A 103 10.20 -28.17 -2.63
C ALA A 103 9.43 -26.95 -3.17
N MET A 104 9.89 -25.72 -2.97
CA MET A 104 9.13 -24.51 -3.33
C MET A 104 7.72 -24.52 -2.70
N ASP A 105 7.61 -25.03 -1.47
CA ASP A 105 6.37 -24.93 -0.71
C ASP A 105 6.11 -23.47 -0.37
N TRP A 106 4.86 -23.02 -0.34
CA TRP A 106 4.54 -21.66 0.08
C TRP A 106 4.57 -21.54 1.60
N TRP A 107 5.15 -20.46 2.13
CA TRP A 107 5.02 -20.09 3.54
C TRP A 107 4.73 -18.61 3.72
N PHE A 108 4.12 -18.29 4.86
CA PHE A 108 3.89 -16.94 5.31
C PHE A 108 5.14 -16.39 6.01
N ARG A 109 5.44 -15.12 5.75
CA ARG A 109 6.58 -14.43 6.34
C ARG A 109 6.15 -13.04 6.80
N ALA A 110 6.65 -12.65 7.97
CA ALA A 110 6.47 -11.33 8.59
C ALA A 110 7.84 -10.81 9.03
N GLN A 111 8.30 -9.71 8.45
CA GLN A 111 9.64 -9.14 8.66
C GLN A 111 9.56 -7.73 9.25
N GLU A 112 10.33 -7.48 10.31
CA GLU A 112 10.49 -6.17 10.96
C GLU A 112 11.54 -5.29 10.28
N THR A 113 12.51 -5.91 9.63
CA THR A 113 13.51 -5.24 8.81
C THR A 113 13.43 -5.86 7.43
N GLU A 114 13.29 -5.04 6.39
CA GLU A 114 13.41 -5.58 5.04
C GLU A 114 14.78 -6.23 4.90
N ASP A 115 14.77 -7.50 4.51
CA ASP A 115 15.98 -8.17 4.03
C ASP A 115 16.68 -7.23 3.04
N PRO A 116 17.97 -6.87 3.23
CA PRO A 116 18.66 -5.93 2.35
C PRO A 116 18.59 -6.33 0.87
N SER A 117 18.50 -7.63 0.58
CA SER A 117 18.32 -8.14 -0.78
C SER A 117 16.94 -7.83 -1.35
N LEU A 118 15.91 -7.80 -0.50
CA LEU A 118 14.55 -7.41 -0.84
C LEU A 118 14.45 -5.89 -0.98
N ALA A 119 15.08 -5.14 -0.06
CA ALA A 119 15.13 -3.68 -0.10
C ALA A 119 15.78 -3.17 -1.39
N ALA A 120 16.87 -3.79 -1.85
CA ALA A 120 17.53 -3.46 -3.13
C ALA A 120 16.63 -3.73 -4.36
N LYS A 121 15.61 -4.58 -4.21
CA LYS A 121 14.66 -4.94 -5.27
C LYS A 121 13.34 -4.18 -5.17
N LEU A 122 13.16 -3.32 -4.17
CA LEU A 122 11.93 -2.57 -3.97
C LEU A 122 11.74 -1.55 -5.09
N MET A 123 10.61 -1.66 -5.79
CA MET A 123 10.23 -0.76 -6.88
C MET A 123 9.40 0.43 -6.36
N GLY A 124 8.57 0.20 -5.34
CA GLY A 124 7.84 1.25 -4.62
C GLY A 124 6.62 0.72 -3.85
N HIS A 125 5.85 1.67 -3.31
CA HIS A 125 4.67 1.40 -2.47
C HIS A 125 3.41 2.04 -3.05
N LEU A 126 2.33 1.29 -3.00
CA LEU A 126 0.98 1.78 -3.30
C LEU A 126 0.16 1.78 -2.01
N ILE A 127 -0.10 2.97 -1.45
CA ILE A 127 -0.95 3.10 -0.26
C ILE A 127 -2.39 2.73 -0.64
N ILE A 128 -2.95 1.78 0.10
CA ILE A 128 -4.30 1.23 -0.13
C ILE A 128 -5.24 1.44 1.05
N GLY A 129 -4.74 1.79 2.23
CA GLY A 129 -5.57 2.00 3.41
C GLY A 129 -4.75 2.34 4.65
N GLU A 130 -5.38 2.24 5.81
CA GLU A 130 -4.82 2.64 7.09
C GLU A 130 -5.31 1.72 8.22
N VAL A 131 -4.47 1.49 9.21
CA VAL A 131 -4.82 0.76 10.44
C VAL A 131 -4.56 1.64 11.66
N PRO A 132 -5.46 1.67 12.66
CA PRO A 132 -5.23 2.40 13.91
C PRO A 132 -3.93 2.00 14.62
N LEU A 133 -3.26 2.96 15.26
CA LEU A 133 -1.99 2.73 15.97
C LEU A 133 -2.12 1.81 17.19
N ASP A 134 -3.30 1.67 17.76
CA ASP A 134 -3.57 0.79 18.91
C ASP A 134 -3.63 -0.69 18.52
N VAL A 135 -3.76 -1.04 17.23
CA VAL A 135 -3.74 -2.43 16.74
C VAL A 135 -2.31 -2.96 16.73
N PRO A 136 -1.89 -3.85 17.65
CA PRO A 136 -0.49 -4.25 17.77
C PRO A 136 0.02 -4.94 16.49
N MET A 137 1.32 -4.77 16.19
CA MET A 137 1.93 -5.43 15.02
C MET A 137 1.87 -6.96 15.09
N ASP A 138 1.80 -7.54 16.28
CA ASP A 138 1.63 -8.98 16.47
C ASP A 138 0.19 -9.44 16.18
N GLU A 139 -0.79 -8.58 16.41
CA GLU A 139 -2.17 -8.81 15.98
C GLU A 139 -2.25 -8.81 14.45
N LEU A 140 -1.59 -7.85 13.80
CA LEU A 140 -1.47 -7.80 12.34
C LEU A 140 -0.77 -9.05 11.79
N LYS A 141 0.31 -9.51 12.42
CA LYS A 141 0.97 -10.76 12.06
C LYS A 141 0.02 -11.94 12.15
N HIS A 142 -0.74 -12.06 13.23
CA HIS A 142 -1.71 -13.13 13.42
C HIS A 142 -2.88 -13.03 12.44
N PHE A 143 -3.29 -11.81 12.09
CA PHE A 143 -4.29 -11.54 11.06
C PHE A 143 -3.83 -12.04 9.68
N PHE A 144 -2.65 -11.61 9.23
CA PHE A 144 -2.12 -12.00 7.93
C PHE A 144 -1.76 -13.49 7.84
N ALA A 145 -1.36 -14.11 8.96
CA ALA A 145 -1.12 -15.56 9.03
C ALA A 145 -2.38 -16.41 8.75
N LYS A 146 -3.59 -15.84 8.88
CA LYS A 146 -4.86 -16.52 8.56
C LYS A 146 -5.25 -16.41 7.09
N VAL A 147 -4.56 -15.57 6.31
CA VAL A 147 -4.82 -15.46 4.87
C VAL A 147 -4.34 -16.75 4.21
N PRO A 148 -5.21 -17.47 3.45
CA PRO A 148 -4.82 -18.72 2.81
C PRO A 148 -3.60 -18.54 1.91
N LEU A 149 -2.58 -19.37 2.11
CA LEU A 149 -1.40 -19.41 1.27
C LEU A 149 -1.75 -19.82 -0.17
N PRO A 150 -0.95 -19.40 -1.16
CA PRO A 150 -1.12 -19.87 -2.52
C PRO A 150 -1.08 -21.39 -2.61
N VAL A 151 -1.98 -21.96 -3.40
CA VAL A 151 -1.99 -23.40 -3.69
C VAL A 151 -1.01 -23.67 -4.82
N LYS A 152 0.00 -24.49 -4.55
CA LYS A 152 0.99 -24.91 -5.55
C LYS A 152 0.32 -25.73 -6.65
N ASP A 153 0.76 -25.54 -7.89
CA ASP A 153 0.31 -26.28 -9.08
C ASP A 153 -1.21 -26.18 -9.35
N SER A 154 -1.85 -25.12 -8.88
CA SER A 154 -3.26 -24.83 -9.16
C SER A 154 -3.48 -24.31 -10.60
N ASP A 155 -4.72 -24.41 -11.08
CA ASP A 155 -5.17 -23.77 -12.32
C ASP A 155 -6.42 -22.91 -12.04
N PRO A 156 -6.34 -21.56 -12.12
CA PRO A 156 -5.15 -20.78 -12.48
C PRO A 156 -4.04 -20.84 -11.42
N GLN A 157 -2.79 -20.61 -11.84
CA GLN A 157 -1.63 -20.64 -10.95
C GLN A 157 -1.73 -19.55 -9.88
N GLU A 158 -1.69 -19.95 -8.61
CA GLU A 158 -1.62 -19.03 -7.48
C GLU A 158 -0.17 -18.63 -7.15
N ASN A 159 0.00 -17.39 -6.66
CA ASN A 159 1.29 -16.79 -6.32
C ASN A 159 1.15 -15.65 -5.29
N SER A 160 2.22 -14.89 -5.02
CA SER A 160 2.19 -13.77 -4.06
C SER A 160 1.15 -12.69 -4.42
N VAL A 161 0.84 -12.47 -5.70
CA VAL A 161 -0.24 -11.56 -6.13
C VAL A 161 -1.60 -12.06 -5.66
N THR A 162 -1.86 -13.37 -5.79
CA THR A 162 -3.12 -13.96 -5.33
C THR A 162 -3.24 -13.92 -3.81
N TRP A 163 -2.13 -14.10 -3.08
CA TRP A 163 -2.13 -13.93 -1.63
C TRP A 163 -2.40 -12.48 -1.22
N VAL A 164 -1.74 -11.50 -1.87
CA VAL A 164 -1.99 -10.08 -1.61
C VAL A 164 -3.45 -9.70 -1.91
N ALA A 165 -4.03 -10.21 -3.00
CA ALA A 165 -5.46 -10.00 -3.30
C ALA A 165 -6.36 -10.54 -2.18
N LYS A 166 -6.11 -11.78 -1.70
CA LYS A 166 -6.83 -12.38 -0.56
C LYS A 166 -6.63 -11.58 0.74
N ALA A 167 -5.43 -11.04 0.95
CA ALA A 167 -5.12 -10.19 2.10
C ALA A 167 -5.88 -8.85 2.04
N ILE A 168 -5.94 -8.19 0.89
CA ILE A 168 -6.72 -6.96 0.69
C ILE A 168 -8.20 -7.21 0.96
N GLN A 169 -8.76 -8.30 0.47
CA GLN A 169 -10.15 -8.68 0.78
C GLN A 169 -10.39 -8.92 2.27
N ALA A 170 -9.40 -9.46 2.99
CA ALA A 170 -9.49 -9.58 4.44
C ALA A 170 -9.46 -8.20 5.13
N LEU A 171 -8.57 -7.30 4.68
CA LEU A 171 -8.46 -5.94 5.20
C LEU A 171 -9.74 -5.11 4.93
N GLN A 172 -10.37 -5.32 3.79
CA GLN A 172 -11.66 -4.73 3.43
C GLN A 172 -12.78 -5.16 4.37
N ARG A 173 -12.86 -6.47 4.66
CA ARG A 173 -13.83 -6.99 5.64
C ARG A 173 -13.60 -6.46 7.05
N GLN A 174 -12.36 -6.11 7.39
CA GLN A 174 -12.01 -5.50 8.68
C GLN A 174 -12.28 -3.97 8.71
N GLY A 175 -12.48 -3.34 7.55
CA GLY A 175 -12.70 -1.90 7.42
C GLY A 175 -11.42 -1.05 7.42
N TRP A 176 -10.24 -1.66 7.32
CA TRP A 176 -8.95 -0.94 7.26
C TRP A 176 -8.56 -0.52 5.84
N VAL A 177 -9.15 -1.15 4.83
CA VAL A 177 -8.98 -0.82 3.42
C VAL A 177 -10.38 -0.60 2.83
N PRO A 178 -10.64 0.49 2.09
CA PRO A 178 -11.93 0.69 1.41
C PRO A 178 -12.16 -0.39 0.34
N GLU A 179 -13.38 -0.48 -0.17
CA GLU A 179 -13.65 -1.31 -1.35
C GLU A 179 -12.83 -0.78 -2.55
N LEU A 180 -12.07 -1.68 -3.18
CA LEU A 180 -11.16 -1.41 -4.28
C LEU A 180 -11.40 -2.45 -5.38
N ASP A 181 -11.35 -2.02 -6.64
CA ASP A 181 -11.26 -2.93 -7.77
C ASP A 181 -9.86 -3.57 -7.80
N LEU A 182 -9.79 -4.85 -7.47
CA LEU A 182 -8.53 -5.59 -7.40
C LEU A 182 -7.88 -5.81 -8.77
N GLU A 183 -8.66 -5.88 -9.85
CA GLU A 183 -8.11 -6.02 -11.20
C GLU A 183 -7.52 -4.69 -11.68
N GLN A 184 -8.18 -3.57 -11.35
CA GLN A 184 -7.61 -2.26 -11.57
C GLN A 184 -6.33 -2.05 -10.76
N LEU A 185 -6.32 -2.44 -9.48
CA LEU A 185 -5.12 -2.37 -8.64
C LEU A 185 -3.96 -3.18 -9.23
N LYS A 186 -4.23 -4.42 -9.69
CA LYS A 186 -3.24 -5.27 -10.39
C LYS A 186 -2.65 -4.57 -11.59
N SER A 187 -3.49 -4.02 -12.45
CA SER A 187 -3.07 -3.33 -13.68
C SER A 187 -2.24 -2.08 -13.38
N SER A 188 -2.70 -1.22 -12.46
CA SER A 188 -2.00 0.00 -12.07
C SER A 188 -0.65 -0.27 -11.40
N ALA A 189 -0.57 -1.30 -10.57
CA ALA A 189 0.67 -1.69 -9.91
C ALA A 189 1.71 -2.19 -10.90
N VAL A 190 1.32 -3.02 -11.87
CA VAL A 190 2.21 -3.48 -12.92
C VAL A 190 2.70 -2.32 -13.78
N ALA A 191 1.80 -1.41 -14.17
CA ALA A 191 2.16 -0.23 -14.95
C ALA A 191 3.18 0.66 -14.21
N TYR A 192 2.97 0.87 -12.91
CA TYR A 192 3.89 1.60 -12.04
C TYR A 192 5.26 0.91 -11.95
N ALA A 193 5.29 -0.40 -11.74
CA ALA A 193 6.54 -1.16 -11.67
C ALA A 193 7.32 -1.15 -12.99
N ASP A 194 6.63 -1.27 -14.14
CA ASP A 194 7.29 -1.17 -15.44
C ASP A 194 7.86 0.24 -15.70
N GLU A 195 7.16 1.29 -15.29
CA GLU A 195 7.63 2.67 -15.40
C GLU A 195 8.91 2.88 -14.58
N ARG A 196 8.94 2.34 -13.35
CA ARG A 196 10.12 2.40 -12.48
C ARG A 196 11.32 1.70 -13.09
N LEU A 197 11.14 0.58 -13.79
CA LEU A 197 12.23 -0.13 -14.49
C LEU A 197 12.78 0.63 -15.70
N ARG A 198 11.97 1.48 -16.35
CA ARG A 198 12.40 2.29 -17.49
C ARG A 198 13.06 3.61 -17.08
N SER A 199 12.87 4.03 -15.84
CA SER A 199 13.33 5.30 -15.31
C SER A 199 14.69 5.13 -14.61
N GLU A 200 15.50 6.19 -14.57
CA GLU A 200 16.71 6.20 -13.75
C GLU A 200 16.39 5.99 -12.26
N PRO A 201 17.31 5.43 -11.46
CA PRO A 201 17.09 5.23 -10.02
C PRO A 201 16.80 6.55 -9.32
N ARG A 202 15.54 6.80 -9.03
CA ARG A 202 15.06 7.89 -8.17
C ARG A 202 14.72 7.35 -6.78
N GLU A 203 14.76 8.25 -5.80
CA GLU A 203 14.28 8.05 -4.43
C GLU A 203 12.94 7.30 -4.41
N LEU A 204 12.75 6.42 -3.43
CA LEU A 204 11.58 5.54 -3.35
C LEU A 204 10.30 6.39 -3.29
N ASP A 205 9.43 6.19 -4.28
CA ASP A 205 8.21 6.98 -4.43
C ASP A 205 7.05 6.28 -3.71
N ILE A 206 6.45 6.96 -2.73
CA ILE A 206 5.24 6.52 -2.05
C ILE A 206 4.06 7.11 -2.82
N LYS A 207 3.29 6.26 -3.50
CA LYS A 207 2.10 6.71 -4.24
C LYS A 207 0.81 6.25 -3.56
N HIS A 208 -0.16 7.15 -3.45
CA HIS A 208 -1.52 6.75 -3.07
C HIS A 208 -2.24 6.15 -4.28
N PHE A 209 -2.89 5.00 -4.09
CA PHE A 209 -3.61 4.34 -5.19
C PHE A 209 -4.71 5.22 -5.80
N THR A 210 -5.37 6.06 -5.00
CA THR A 210 -6.37 7.02 -5.46
C THR A 210 -5.83 8.04 -6.46
N ASP A 211 -4.55 8.40 -6.36
CA ASP A 211 -3.94 9.36 -7.27
C ASP A 211 -3.58 8.71 -8.61
N LEU A 212 -3.26 7.42 -8.61
CA LEU A 212 -3.11 6.63 -9.83
C LEU A 212 -4.44 6.49 -10.59
N GLN A 213 -5.55 6.31 -9.89
CA GLN A 213 -6.89 6.27 -10.51
C GLN A 213 -7.24 7.59 -11.20
N ARG A 214 -6.94 8.73 -10.57
CA ARG A 214 -7.19 10.07 -11.15
C ARG A 214 -6.35 10.33 -12.40
N ALA A 215 -5.08 9.95 -12.38
CA ALA A 215 -4.19 10.09 -13.54
C ALA A 215 -4.66 9.27 -14.75
N SER A 216 -5.10 8.02 -14.53
CA SER A 216 -5.61 7.17 -15.62
C SER A 216 -6.93 7.68 -16.23
N THR A 217 -7.76 8.35 -15.42
CA THR A 217 -9.06 8.87 -15.86
C THR A 217 -8.90 10.16 -16.69
N GLN A 218 -7.92 11.01 -16.36
CA GLN A 218 -7.64 12.23 -17.12
C GLN A 218 -7.04 11.96 -18.52
N GLN A 219 -6.25 10.89 -18.64
CA GLN A 219 -5.66 10.49 -19.94
C GLN A 219 -6.69 9.92 -20.92
N THR A 220 -7.73 9.25 -20.43
CA THR A 220 -8.83 8.71 -21.26
C THR A 220 -9.86 9.76 -21.66
N SER A 221 -10.01 10.85 -20.91
CA SER A 221 -10.90 11.97 -21.27
C SER A 221 -10.33 12.97 -22.30
N LEU A 222 -9.05 12.80 -22.67
CA LEU A 222 -8.35 13.66 -23.65
C LEU A 222 -8.03 12.93 -24.97
N SER A 223 -8.53 11.70 -25.13
CA SER A 223 -8.33 10.86 -26.33
C SER A 223 -9.61 10.76 -27.15
#